data_AF-K0J619-F1
#
_entry.id   AF-K0J619-F1
#
_cell.length_a   1.000
_cell.length_b   1.000
_cell.length_c   1.000
_cell.angle_alpha   90.00
_cell.angle_beta   90.00
_cell.angle_gamma   90.00
#
_symmetry.space_group_name_H-M   'P 1'
#
loop_
_entity.id
_entity.type
_entity.pdbx_description
1 polymer ?
#
loop_
_entity_poly.entity_id
_entity_poly.type
_entity_poly.pdbx_seq_one_letter_code
_entity_poly.pdbx_strand_id
1 'polypeptide(L)' 'MVINKEVTSQGTTISLTEPKFLPTYVDINQGFKVSPLKDVTDQQLSNASSHYQEIKSHMSQWMPELDFFE' A
#
# COMPACT_ATOMS: atom_id res chain seq x y z
N MET A 1 -12.07 -4.07 -2.91
CA MET A 1 -11.58 -3.51 -4.18
C MET A 1 -12.36 -4.08 -5.35
N VAL A 2 -13.07 -3.20 -6.06
CA VAL A 2 -13.70 -3.50 -7.35
C VAL A 2 -13.05 -2.60 -8.41
N ILE A 3 -12.84 -3.13 -9.60
CA ILE A 3 -12.33 -2.38 -10.75
C ILE A 3 -13.50 -2.18 -11.71
N ASN A 4 -13.89 -0.93 -11.92
CA ASN A 4 -14.90 -0.56 -12.91
C ASN A 4 -14.19 -0.03 -14.15
N LYS A 5 -14.49 -0.61 -15.31
CA LYS A 5 -14.01 -0.15 -16.60
C LYS A 5 -15.19 0.25 -17.46
N GLU A 6 -15.17 1.49 -17.92
CA GLU A 6 -16.16 2.04 -18.84
C GLU A 6 -15.51 2.35 -20.18
N VAL A 7 -16.10 1.87 -21.27
CA VAL A 7 -15.61 2.12 -22.64
C VAL A 7 -16.70 2.87 -23.39
N THR A 8 -16.38 4.08 -23.84
CA THR A 8 -17.29 4.95 -24.60
C THR A 8 -16.65 5.31 -25.94
N SER A 9 -17.40 5.99 -26.82
CA SER A 9 -16.84 6.54 -28.06
C SER A 9 -15.78 7.63 -27.84
N GLN A 10 -15.71 8.19 -26.62
CA GLN A 10 -14.79 9.26 -26.23
C GLN A 10 -13.52 8.72 -25.57
N GLY A 11 -13.49 7.45 -25.17
CA GLY A 11 -12.31 6.84 -24.56
C GLY A 11 -12.63 5.70 -23.60
N THR A 12 -11.67 5.39 -22.73
CA THR A 12 -11.79 4.39 -21.68
C THR A 12 -11.52 5.02 -20.33
N THR A 13 -12.44 4.82 -19.39
CA THR A 13 -12.28 5.23 -17.98
C THR A 13 -12.11 3.99 -17.12
N ILE A 14 -11.17 4.04 -16.18
CA ILE A 14 -10.97 3.00 -15.17
C ILE A 14 -11.13 3.66 -13.81
N SER A 15 -11.92 3.06 -12.93
CA SER A 15 -12.16 3.54 -11.56
C SER A 15 -12.02 2.39 -10.57
N LEU A 16 -11.49 2.70 -9.39
CA LEU A 16 -11.34 1.75 -8.29
C LEU A 16 -12.38 2.08 -7.21
N THR A 17 -12.98 1.04 -6.63
CA THR A 17 -13.89 1.19 -5.48
C THR A 17 -13.27 0.52 -4.27
N GLU A 18 -13.16 1.27 -3.17
CA GLU A 18 -12.59 0.83 -1.89
C GLU A 18 -11.23 0.14 -2.05
N PRO A 19 -10.21 0.83 -2.61
CA PRO A 19 -8.87 0.29 -2.65
C PRO A 19 -8.29 0.21 -1.24
N LYS A 20 -7.66 -0.92 -0.92
CA LYS A 20 -7.00 -1.15 0.37
C LYS A 20 -5.55 -1.53 0.16
N PHE A 21 -4.66 -1.00 0.98
CA PHE A 21 -3.23 -1.24 0.88
C PHE A 21 -2.62 -1.69 2.20
N LEU A 22 -1.81 -2.76 2.14
CA LEU A 22 -1.05 -3.29 3.27
C LEU A 22 0.44 -3.15 2.93
N PRO A 23 1.14 -2.11 3.44
CA PRO A 23 2.59 -2.04 3.31
C PRO A 23 3.24 -3.25 4.00
N THR A 24 4.17 -3.92 3.33
CA THR A 24 4.88 -5.10 3.85
C THR A 24 6.39 -4.93 3.81
N TYR A 25 7.09 -5.57 4.73
CA TYR A 25 8.55 -5.68 4.77
C TYR A 25 8.98 -7.12 4.53
N VAL A 26 10.08 -7.31 3.80
CA VAL A 26 10.68 -8.62 3.52
C VAL A 26 12.04 -8.70 4.21
N ASP A 27 12.17 -9.58 5.20
CA ASP A 27 13.43 -9.85 5.88
C ASP A 27 14.21 -10.95 5.12
N ILE A 28 15.21 -10.54 4.35
CA ILE A 28 16.05 -11.46 3.56
C ILE A 28 16.95 -12.33 4.44
N ASN A 29 17.27 -11.90 5.67
CA ASN A 29 18.13 -12.64 6.58
C ASN A 29 17.34 -13.73 7.32
N GLN A 30 16.01 -13.58 7.42
CA GLN A 30 15.09 -14.58 7.96
C GLN A 30 14.38 -15.37 6.86
N GLY A 31 15.10 -15.73 5.79
CA GLY A 31 14.56 -16.59 4.73
C GLY A 31 13.41 -15.94 3.95
N PHE A 32 13.50 -14.64 3.70
CA PHE A 32 12.48 -13.85 2.99
C PHE A 32 11.13 -13.80 3.71
N LYS A 33 11.16 -13.78 5.05
CA LYS A 33 9.94 -13.65 5.86
C LYS A 33 9.26 -12.32 5.55
N VAL A 34 7.97 -12.38 5.19
CA VAL A 34 7.13 -11.21 4.93
C VAL A 34 6.35 -10.86 6.19
N SER A 35 6.36 -9.59 6.59
CA SER A 35 5.56 -9.08 7.71
C SER A 35 4.86 -7.78 7.33
N PRO A 36 3.65 -7.50 7.85
CA PRO A 36 3.06 -6.16 7.76
C PRO A 36 4.05 -5.11 8.29
N LEU A 37 4.29 -4.05 7.54
CA LEU A 37 5.27 -3.02 7.92
C LEU A 37 4.89 -2.34 9.24
N LYS A 38 3.60 -2.24 9.54
CA LYS A 38 3.09 -1.73 10.83
C LYS A 38 3.56 -2.54 12.04
N ASP A 39 3.90 -3.81 11.84
CA ASP A 39 4.32 -4.76 12.89
C ASP A 39 5.85 -4.91 12.94
N VAL A 40 6.59 -4.19 12.08
CA VAL A 40 8.05 -4.26 12.00
C VAL A 40 8.68 -3.35 13.05
N THR A 41 9.69 -3.88 13.74
CA THR A 41 10.44 -3.15 14.76
C THR A 41 11.69 -2.49 14.20
N ASP A 42 12.22 -1.50 14.92
CA ASP A 42 13.48 -0.83 14.54
C ASP A 42 14.70 -1.77 14.56
N GLN A 43 14.62 -2.90 15.27
CA GLN A 43 15.64 -3.94 15.23
C GLN A 43 15.68 -4.67 13.88
N GLN A 44 14.53 -4.80 13.23
CA GLN A 44 14.40 -5.46 11.92
C GLN A 44 14.65 -4.46 10.77
N LEU A 45 14.13 -3.25 10.91
CA LEU A 45 14.27 -2.17 9.94
C LEU A 45 14.42 -0.84 10.68
N SER A 46 15.59 -0.21 10.63
CA SER A 46 15.80 1.10 11.24
C SER A 46 14.75 2.11 10.76
N ASN A 47 14.15 2.87 11.68
CA ASN A 47 13.09 3.85 11.39
C ASN A 47 11.84 3.22 10.75
N ALA A 48 11.45 2.02 11.19
CA ALA A 48 10.32 1.28 10.62
C ALA A 48 9.03 2.10 10.57
N SER A 49 8.77 2.86 11.64
CA SER A 49 7.61 3.76 11.72
C SER A 49 7.67 4.89 10.69
N SER A 50 8.85 5.49 10.44
CA SER A 50 9.01 6.53 9.42
C SER A 50 8.71 5.99 8.04
N HIS A 51 9.28 4.82 7.70
CA HIS A 51 9.01 4.17 6.42
C HIS A 51 7.51 3.88 6.23
N TYR A 52 6.84 3.42 7.29
CA TYR A 52 5.39 3.21 7.25
C TYR A 52 4.63 4.50 6.94
N GLN A 53 4.93 5.61 7.63
CA GLN A 53 4.26 6.89 7.40
C GLN A 53 4.57 7.49 6.02
N GLU A 54 5.81 7.41 5.55
CA GLU A 54 6.21 7.88 4.23
C GLU A 54 5.47 7.14 3.11
N ILE A 55 5.35 5.81 3.22
CA ILE A 55 4.60 5.01 2.26
C ILE A 55 3.12 5.38 2.29
N LYS A 56 2.52 5.53 3.47
CA LYS A 56 1.12 5.96 3.59
C LYS A 56 0.89 7.31 2.91
N SER A 57 1.76 8.27 3.19
CA SER A 57 1.70 9.62 2.61
C SER A 57 1.84 9.59 1.08
N HIS A 58 2.85 8.89 0.58
CA HIS A 58 3.13 8.80 -0.85
C HIS A 58 1.99 8.15 -1.64
N MET A 59 1.44 7.05 -1.14
CA MET A 59 0.35 6.34 -1.82
C MET A 59 -0.96 7.16 -1.81
N SER A 60 -1.24 7.84 -0.70
CA SER A 60 -2.45 8.66 -0.55
C SER A 60 -2.43 9.93 -1.42
N GLN A 61 -1.25 10.37 -1.90
CA GLN A 61 -1.13 11.51 -2.81
C GLN A 61 -1.85 11.27 -4.14
N TRP A 62 -1.82 10.03 -4.65
CA TRP A 62 -2.36 9.68 -5.96
C TRP A 62 -3.69 8.91 -5.89
N MET A 63 -4.02 8.39 -4.71
CA MET A 63 -5.27 7.68 -4.43
C MET A 63 -5.83 8.16 -3.09
N PRO A 64 -6.52 9.31 -3.04
CA PRO A 64 -7.09 9.85 -1.80
C PRO A 64 -8.14 8.94 -1.16
N GLU A 65 -8.76 8.06 -1.96
CA GLU A 65 -9.72 7.05 -1.53
C GLU A 65 -9.08 5.77 -0.97
N LEU A 66 -7.74 5.74 -0.84
CA LEU A 66 -7.00 4.58 -0.35
C LEU A 66 -7.13 4.40 1.16
N ASP A 67 -7.63 3.23 1.55
CA ASP A 67 -7.63 2.76 2.92
C ASP A 67 -6.42 1.88 3.22
N PHE A 68 -6.00 1.87 4.49
CA PHE A 68 -4.93 1.00 4.97
C PHE A 68 -5.50 -0.05 5.93
N PHE A 69 -4.91 -1.25 5.92
CA PHE A 69 -5.27 -2.27 6.89
C PHE A 69 -4.69 -1.89 8.26
N GLU A 70 -5.57 -1.57 9.23
CA GLU A 70 -5.19 -1.25 10.61
C GLU A 70 -4.85 -2.47 11.46
#